data_AF-A0A1J3CL49-F1
#
_entry.id   AF-A0A1J3CL49-F1
#
_cell.length_a   1.000
_cell.length_b   1.000
_cell.length_c   1.000
_cell.angle_alpha   90.00
_cell.angle_beta   90.00
_cell.angle_gamma   90.00
#
_symmetry.space_group_name_H-M   'P 1'
#
loop_
_entity.id
_entity.type
_entity.pdbx_description
1 polymer ?
#
loop_
_entity_poly.entity_id
_entity_poly.type
_entity_poly.pdbx_seq_one_letter_code
_entity_poly.pdbx_strand_id
1 'polypeptide(L)'
;SFGAEAGYDTTSRTFSKYNVGVSVTMPDKCASIILGDKGDSIKASYVQLIDELKRSAAVGEFYRKLSTNENIITVGGLYAVDHLTNVKAKLNSNGKLGALLQHEVLPKSIVTISGEIDTKTLDKYPRFGLSLALKP
;
A
#
# COMPACT_ATOMS: atom_id res chain seq x y z
N SER A 1 -12.07 1.72 13.71
CA SER A 1 -11.53 3.08 13.86
C SER A 1 -12.07 3.99 12.79
N PHE A 2 -12.20 5.28 13.07
CA PHE A 2 -12.53 6.31 12.08
C PHE A 2 -11.51 7.44 12.20
N GLY A 3 -11.29 8.18 11.12
CA GLY A 3 -10.36 9.28 11.06
C GLY A 3 -10.77 10.30 10.00
N ALA A 4 -10.33 11.53 10.20
CA ALA A 4 -10.50 12.60 9.24
C ALA A 4 -9.19 13.40 9.14
N GLU A 5 -8.87 13.85 7.94
CA GLU A 5 -7.73 14.69 7.63
C GLU A 5 -8.24 15.90 6.84
N ALA A 6 -7.85 17.10 7.24
CA ALA A 6 -8.14 18.32 6.53
C ALA A 6 -6.84 19.10 6.31
N GLY A 7 -6.66 19.62 5.10
CA GLY A 7 -5.54 20.49 4.74
C GLY A 7 -6.04 21.88 4.40
N TYR A 8 -5.48 22.90 5.02
CA TYR A 8 -5.74 24.30 4.70
C TYR A 8 -4.49 24.92 4.08
N ASP A 9 -4.64 25.56 2.93
CA ASP A 9 -3.55 26.26 2.27
C ASP A 9 -3.69 27.77 2.53
N THR A 10 -2.71 28.32 3.24
CA THR A 10 -2.70 29.72 3.68
C THR A 10 -2.49 30.71 2.53
N THR A 11 -1.90 30.27 1.43
CA THR A 11 -1.62 31.10 0.25
C THR A 11 -2.89 31.33 -0.57
N SER A 12 -3.64 30.26 -0.83
CA SER A 12 -4.93 30.29 -1.54
C SER A 12 -6.11 30.60 -0.64
N ARG A 13 -5.92 30.56 0.69
CA ARG A 13 -6.97 30.72 1.72
C ARG A 13 -8.12 29.72 1.58
N THR A 14 -7.85 28.55 0.99
CA THR A 14 -8.87 27.51 0.75
C THR A 14 -8.52 26.20 1.46
N PHE A 15 -9.55 25.40 1.75
CA PHE A 15 -9.34 24.02 2.14
C PHE A 15 -8.86 23.24 0.93
N SER A 16 -7.59 22.84 0.95
CA SER A 16 -6.95 22.12 -0.14
C SER A 16 -7.29 20.63 -0.11
N LYS A 17 -7.47 20.04 1.08
CA LYS A 17 -7.73 18.61 1.25
C LYS A 17 -8.78 18.34 2.32
N TYR A 18 -9.65 17.38 2.05
CA TYR A 18 -10.58 16.81 3.02
C TYR A 18 -10.70 15.32 2.74
N ASN A 19 -10.18 14.52 3.65
CA ASN A 19 -10.19 13.07 3.58
C ASN A 19 -10.87 12.53 4.83
N VAL A 20 -11.76 11.57 4.66
CA VAL A 20 -12.41 10.86 5.76
C VAL A 20 -12.25 9.37 5.54
N GLY A 21 -11.94 8.64 6.60
CA GLY A 21 -11.68 7.21 6.53
C GLY A 21 -12.31 6.46 7.67
N VAL A 22 -12.84 5.28 7.38
CA VAL A 22 -13.24 4.29 8.37
C VAL A 22 -12.46 3.01 8.10
N SER A 23 -11.98 2.38 9.16
CA SER A 23 -11.32 1.08 9.12
C SER A 23 -11.90 0.15 10.17
N VAL A 24 -12.07 -1.10 9.80
CA VAL A 24 -12.53 -2.18 10.66
C VAL A 24 -11.45 -3.24 10.62
N THR A 25 -10.82 -3.47 11.76
CA THR A 25 -9.79 -4.49 11.92
C THR A 25 -10.36 -5.59 12.81
N MET A 26 -10.44 -6.78 12.24
CA MET A 26 -10.74 -8.06 12.89
C MET A 26 -9.42 -8.84 13.09
N PRO A 27 -9.41 -9.94 13.86
CA PRO A 27 -8.19 -10.70 14.14
C PRO A 27 -7.44 -11.15 12.86
N ASP A 28 -8.19 -11.60 11.86
CA ASP A 28 -7.65 -12.16 10.61
C ASP A 28 -7.93 -11.30 9.37
N LYS A 29 -8.71 -10.22 9.51
CA LYS A 29 -9.18 -9.42 8.37
C LYS A 29 -9.17 -7.94 8.69
N CYS A 30 -8.82 -7.10 7.75
CA CYS A 30 -8.92 -5.65 7.90
C CYS A 30 -9.59 -5.07 6.66
N ALA A 31 -10.65 -4.30 6.84
CA ALA A 31 -11.30 -3.56 5.78
C ALA A 31 -11.19 -2.07 6.08
N SER A 32 -10.86 -1.25 5.09
CA SER A 32 -10.88 0.20 5.23
C SER A 32 -11.47 0.86 4.02
N ILE A 33 -12.18 1.96 4.24
CA ILE A 33 -12.74 2.80 3.18
C ILE A 33 -12.35 4.23 3.50
N ILE A 34 -11.78 4.91 2.51
CA ILE A 34 -11.31 6.29 2.59
C ILE A 34 -11.95 7.05 1.44
N LEU A 35 -12.67 8.11 1.76
CA LEU A 35 -13.07 9.13 0.78
C LEU A 35 -12.09 10.29 0.88
N GLY A 36 -11.42 10.59 -0.21
CA GLY A 36 -10.42 11.65 -0.29
C GLY A 36 -10.78 12.75 -1.27
N ASP A 37 -9.93 13.77 -1.34
CA ASP A 37 -9.99 14.84 -2.34
C ASP A 37 -11.36 15.53 -2.37
N LYS A 38 -11.91 15.87 -1.19
CA LYS A 38 -13.25 16.49 -1.05
C LYS A 38 -14.38 15.60 -1.60
N GLY A 39 -14.20 14.28 -1.55
CA GLY A 39 -15.16 13.28 -2.04
C GLY A 39 -14.94 12.88 -3.50
N ASP A 40 -13.91 13.40 -4.17
CA ASP A 40 -13.59 13.02 -5.54
C ASP A 40 -12.98 11.61 -5.63
N SER A 41 -12.18 11.21 -4.65
CA SER A 41 -11.53 9.90 -4.64
C SER A 41 -12.16 8.96 -3.61
N ILE A 42 -12.36 7.71 -3.99
CA ILE A 42 -12.85 6.65 -3.12
C ILE A 42 -11.83 5.52 -3.16
N LYS A 43 -11.32 5.15 -2.00
CA LYS A 43 -10.39 4.05 -1.82
C LYS A 43 -10.96 3.05 -0.84
N ALA A 44 -11.17 1.81 -1.28
CA ALA A 44 -11.51 0.69 -0.43
C ALA A 44 -10.34 -0.29 -0.42
N SER A 45 -9.86 -0.67 0.76
CA SER A 45 -8.78 -1.63 0.93
C SER A 45 -9.28 -2.77 1.81
N TYR A 46 -8.93 -3.99 1.46
CA TYR A 46 -9.28 -5.21 2.16
C TYR A 46 -8.03 -6.07 2.29
N VAL A 47 -7.70 -6.45 3.51
CA VAL A 47 -6.56 -7.28 3.87
C VAL A 47 -7.10 -8.52 4.54
N GLN A 48 -6.65 -9.68 4.10
CA GLN A 48 -6.94 -10.97 4.71
C GLN A 48 -5.64 -11.63 5.10
N LEU A 49 -5.48 -11.85 6.40
CA LEU A 49 -4.45 -12.72 6.95
C LEU A 49 -4.88 -14.17 6.71
N ILE A 50 -4.00 -14.96 6.13
CA ILE A 50 -4.28 -16.37 5.81
C ILE A 50 -3.76 -17.29 6.92
N ASP A 51 -2.81 -16.83 7.72
CA ASP A 51 -2.07 -17.65 8.67
C ASP A 51 -2.18 -17.10 10.10
N GLU A 52 -2.41 -17.97 11.09
CA GLU A 52 -2.48 -17.60 12.52
C GLU A 52 -1.16 -16.97 13.02
N LEU A 53 -0.02 -17.33 12.42
CA LEU A 53 1.29 -16.72 12.72
C LEU A 53 1.54 -15.45 11.90
N LYS A 54 0.53 -14.93 11.20
CA LYS A 54 0.60 -13.74 10.34
C LYS A 54 1.66 -13.83 9.24
N ARG A 55 2.07 -15.06 8.88
CA ARG A 55 3.10 -15.29 7.86
C ARG A 55 2.62 -14.87 6.48
N SER A 56 1.36 -15.11 6.15
CA SER A 56 0.82 -14.80 4.83
C SER A 56 -0.35 -13.84 4.92
N ALA A 57 -0.36 -12.82 4.08
CA ALA A 57 -1.47 -11.89 3.95
C ALA A 57 -1.77 -11.64 2.48
N ALA A 58 -3.04 -11.61 2.12
CA ALA A 58 -3.53 -11.13 0.84
C ALA A 58 -4.11 -9.73 1.03
N VAL A 59 -3.92 -8.86 0.04
CA VAL A 59 -4.43 -7.49 0.04
C VAL A 59 -5.12 -7.24 -1.29
N GLY A 60 -6.35 -6.73 -1.25
CA GLY A 60 -7.05 -6.16 -2.38
C GLY A 60 -7.35 -4.70 -2.08
N GLU A 61 -6.98 -3.81 -2.99
CA GLU A 61 -7.31 -2.40 -2.94
C GLU A 61 -8.04 -2.00 -4.21
N PHE A 62 -9.14 -1.28 -4.04
CA PHE A 62 -9.93 -0.68 -5.08
C PHE A 62 -9.88 0.83 -4.91
N TYR A 63 -9.40 1.53 -5.93
CA TYR A 63 -9.36 2.98 -5.97
C TYR A 63 -10.16 3.48 -7.16
N ARG A 64 -11.07 4.42 -6.91
CA ARG A 64 -11.88 5.06 -7.95
C ARG A 64 -11.82 6.57 -7.79
N LYS A 65 -11.58 7.25 -8.89
CA LYS A 65 -11.65 8.71 -8.97
C LYS A 65 -12.89 9.11 -9.76
N LEU A 66 -13.77 9.91 -9.19
CA LEU A 66 -15.04 10.29 -9.80
C LEU A 66 -14.84 11.30 -10.93
N SER A 67 -13.98 12.31 -10.74
CA SER A 67 -13.72 13.38 -11.72
C SER A 67 -13.16 12.85 -13.04
N THR A 68 -12.23 11.88 -12.99
CA THR A 68 -11.59 11.32 -14.19
C THR A 68 -12.19 9.97 -14.60
N ASN A 69 -13.18 9.46 -13.85
CA ASN A 69 -13.75 8.12 -13.99
C ASN A 69 -12.69 6.99 -14.01
N GLU A 70 -11.52 7.22 -13.41
CA GLU A 70 -10.45 6.24 -13.36
C GLU A 70 -10.73 5.18 -12.29
N ASN A 71 -10.54 3.92 -12.65
CA ASN A 71 -10.71 2.78 -11.74
C ASN A 71 -9.42 1.98 -11.72
N ILE A 72 -8.83 1.86 -10.54
CA ILE A 72 -7.53 1.23 -10.31
C ILE A 72 -7.74 0.12 -9.29
N ILE A 73 -7.49 -1.11 -9.70
CA ILE A 73 -7.54 -2.27 -8.83
C ILE A 73 -6.12 -2.73 -8.57
N THR A 74 -5.76 -2.84 -7.29
CA THR A 74 -4.46 -3.34 -6.85
C THR A 74 -4.66 -4.60 -6.05
N VAL A 75 -3.94 -5.66 -6.39
CA VAL A 75 -3.94 -6.92 -5.66
C VAL A 75 -2.52 -7.18 -5.21
N GLY A 76 -2.32 -7.55 -3.97
CA GLY A 76 -1.01 -7.79 -3.40
C GLY A 76 -1.02 -8.94 -2.42
N GLY A 77 0.18 -9.38 -2.08
CA GLY A 77 0.40 -10.42 -1.11
C GLY A 77 1.65 -10.11 -0.30
N LEU A 78 1.64 -10.55 0.94
CA LEU A 78 2.81 -10.65 1.80
C LEU A 78 2.99 -12.14 2.14
N TYR A 79 4.24 -12.58 2.08
CA TYR A 79 4.66 -13.90 2.50
C TYR A 79 5.94 -13.79 3.33
N ALA A 80 5.87 -14.17 4.60
CA ALA A 80 6.99 -14.27 5.51
C ALA A 80 7.58 -15.67 5.39
N VAL A 81 8.73 -15.74 4.72
CA VAL A 81 9.48 -16.99 4.53
C VAL A 81 10.04 -17.46 5.87
N ASP A 82 10.51 -16.52 6.68
CA ASP A 82 11.05 -16.78 8.01
C ASP A 82 10.80 -15.58 8.94
N HIS A 83 11.05 -15.73 10.24
CA HIS A 83 10.93 -14.64 11.23
C HIS A 83 11.74 -13.40 10.85
N LEU A 84 12.83 -13.59 10.10
CA LEU A 84 13.73 -12.53 9.64
C LEU A 84 13.45 -12.06 8.20
N THR A 85 12.68 -12.82 7.40
CA THR A 85 12.55 -12.57 5.96
C THR A 85 11.10 -12.45 5.52
N ASN A 86 10.75 -11.30 4.97
CA ASN A 86 9.42 -10.97 4.48
C ASN A 86 9.47 -10.60 2.99
N VAL A 87 8.59 -11.20 2.20
CA VAL A 87 8.39 -10.88 0.79
C VAL A 87 7.04 -10.21 0.63
N LYS A 88 6.98 -9.16 -0.16
CA LYS A 88 5.76 -8.46 -0.55
C LYS A 88 5.72 -8.38 -2.07
N ALA A 89 4.56 -8.62 -2.64
CA ALA A 89 4.30 -8.38 -4.04
C ALA A 89 3.00 -7.59 -4.17
N LYS A 90 2.95 -6.70 -5.16
CA LYS A 90 1.74 -5.96 -5.54
C LYS A 90 1.63 -5.91 -7.06
N LEU A 91 0.43 -6.01 -7.56
CA LEU A 91 0.09 -5.84 -8.97
C LEU A 91 -1.09 -4.88 -9.07
N ASN A 92 -0.97 -3.92 -9.96
CA ASN A 92 -2.02 -2.96 -10.25
C ASN A 92 -2.55 -3.17 -11.68
N SER A 93 -3.85 -2.98 -11.89
CA SER A 93 -4.54 -2.96 -13.20
C SER A 93 -3.90 -2.01 -14.23
N ASN A 94 -3.17 -1.00 -13.78
CA ASN A 94 -2.35 -0.14 -14.63
C ASN A 94 -1.10 -0.83 -15.20
N GLY A 95 -0.86 -2.11 -14.86
CA GLY A 95 0.31 -2.87 -15.29
C GLY A 95 1.55 -2.63 -14.45
N LYS A 96 1.40 -2.13 -13.21
CA LYS A 96 2.54 -1.97 -12.30
C LYS A 96 2.67 -3.19 -11.41
N LEU A 97 3.74 -3.96 -11.60
CA LEU A 97 4.14 -5.05 -10.73
C LEU A 97 5.27 -4.58 -9.83
N GLY A 98 5.07 -4.62 -8.52
CA GLY A 98 6.10 -4.33 -7.53
C GLY A 98 6.39 -5.55 -6.67
N ALA A 99 7.66 -5.76 -6.35
CA ALA A 99 8.13 -6.75 -5.39
C ALA A 99 9.05 -6.07 -4.35
N LEU A 100 9.00 -6.53 -3.11
CA LEU A 100 9.83 -6.06 -2.02
C LEU A 100 10.23 -7.24 -1.15
N LEU A 101 11.53 -7.42 -0.96
CA LEU A 101 12.15 -8.38 -0.08
C LEU A 101 12.76 -7.63 1.10
N GLN A 102 12.31 -7.92 2.30
CA GLN A 102 12.85 -7.38 3.52
C GLN A 102 13.52 -8.52 4.29
N HIS A 103 14.78 -8.34 4.66
CA HIS A 103 15.58 -9.31 5.37
C HIS A 103 16.29 -8.64 6.55
N GLU A 104 16.08 -9.18 7.75
CA GLU A 104 16.80 -8.78 8.96
C GLU A 104 18.12 -9.55 9.04
N VAL A 105 19.23 -8.85 8.83
CA VAL A 105 20.57 -9.45 8.72
C VAL A 105 21.27 -9.55 10.08
N LEU A 106 20.98 -8.59 10.95
CA LEU A 106 21.49 -8.51 12.32
C LEU A 106 20.34 -8.05 13.22
N PRO A 107 20.35 -8.39 14.52
CA PRO A 107 19.40 -7.82 15.46
C PRO A 107 19.48 -6.30 15.37
N LYS A 108 18.33 -5.67 15.07
CA LYS A 108 18.17 -4.23 14.83
C LYS A 108 18.61 -3.69 13.46
N SER A 109 19.01 -4.52 12.50
CA SER A 109 19.40 -4.08 11.15
C SER A 109 18.57 -4.76 10.06
N ILE A 110 17.75 -3.98 9.37
CA ILE A 110 16.82 -4.46 8.35
C ILE A 110 17.26 -3.96 6.97
N VAL A 111 17.57 -4.88 6.07
CA VAL A 111 17.80 -4.61 4.66
C VAL A 111 16.49 -4.80 3.90
N THR A 112 16.14 -3.85 3.04
CA THR A 112 14.97 -3.95 2.16
C THR A 112 15.40 -3.73 0.72
N ILE A 113 15.16 -4.73 -0.12
CA ILE A 113 15.34 -4.70 -1.56
C ILE A 113 13.96 -4.57 -2.19
N SER A 114 13.81 -3.70 -3.18
CA SER A 114 12.55 -3.48 -3.88
C SER A 114 12.77 -3.38 -5.38
N GLY A 115 11.81 -3.87 -6.14
CA GLY A 115 11.78 -3.80 -7.60
C GLY A 115 10.37 -3.41 -8.06
N GLU A 116 10.26 -2.52 -9.03
CA GLU A 116 9.00 -2.19 -9.71
C GLU A 116 9.18 -2.29 -11.22
N ILE A 117 8.26 -2.99 -11.87
CA ILE A 117 8.21 -3.24 -13.31
C ILE A 117 6.87 -2.75 -13.83
N ASP A 118 6.89 -1.87 -14.82
CA ASP A 118 5.70 -1.47 -15.59
C ASP A 118 5.53 -2.43 -16.78
N THR A 119 4.65 -3.42 -16.65
CA THR A 119 4.36 -4.45 -17.67
C THR A 119 3.70 -3.88 -18.93
N LYS A 120 3.05 -2.71 -18.84
CA LYS A 120 2.50 -2.01 -20.01
C LYS A 120 3.57 -1.29 -20.84
N THR A 121 4.69 -0.94 -20.22
CA THR A 121 5.82 -0.27 -20.88
C THR A 121 7.08 -1.08 -20.61
N LEU A 122 7.09 -2.34 -21.05
CA LEU A 122 8.22 -3.27 -20.94
C LEU A 122 9.53 -2.75 -21.56
N ASP A 123 9.45 -1.71 -22.39
CA ASP A 123 10.58 -0.98 -22.96
C ASP A 123 11.34 -0.13 -21.92
N LYS A 124 10.72 0.19 -20.77
CA LYS A 124 11.37 0.91 -19.68
C LYS A 124 12.10 -0.02 -18.74
N TYR A 125 13.29 0.40 -18.33
CA TYR A 125 14.07 -0.32 -17.32
C TYR A 125 13.29 -0.46 -16.00
N PRO A 126 13.32 -1.65 -15.37
CA PRO A 126 12.76 -1.85 -14.05
C PRO A 126 13.42 -0.92 -13.02
N ARG A 127 12.61 -0.40 -12.11
CA ARG A 127 13.10 0.42 -11.00
C ARG A 127 13.55 -0.50 -9.89
N PHE A 128 14.79 -0.37 -9.45
CA PHE A 128 15.31 -1.08 -8.28
C PHE A 128 15.60 -0.09 -7.16
N GLY A 129 15.35 -0.49 -5.93
CA GLY A 129 15.63 0.29 -4.73
C GLY A 129 16.18 -0.60 -3.63
N LEU A 130 17.18 -0.09 -2.90
CA LEU A 130 17.76 -0.74 -1.74
C LEU A 130 17.69 0.24 -0.57
N SER A 131 17.28 -0.24 0.60
CA SER A 131 17.35 0.53 1.84
C SER A 131 17.89 -0.32 2.99
N LEU A 132 18.59 0.34 3.91
CA LEU A 132 19.08 -0.24 5.15
C LEU A 132 18.53 0.61 6.30
N ALA A 133 17.83 -0.03 7.22
CA ALA A 133 17.31 0.60 8.43
C ALA A 133 18.01 0.02 9.66
N LEU A 134 18.66 0.88 10.43
CA LEU A 134 19.32 0.56 11.69
C LEU A 134 18.47 1.08 12.84
N LYS A 135 18.05 0.21 13.75
CA LYS A 135 17.43 0.59 15.01
C LYS A 135 18.53 0.71 16.07
N PRO A 136 18.56 1.80 16.87
CA PRO A 136 19.50 1.95 17.98
C PRO A 136 19.28 0.90 19.08
#